data_AF-A0A651DB63-F1
#
_entry.id   AF-A0A651DB63-F1
#
_cell.length_a   1.000
_cell.length_b   1.000
_cell.length_c   1.000
_cell.angle_alpha   90.00
_cell.angle_beta   90.00
_cell.angle_gamma   90.00
#
_symmetry.space_group_name_H-M   'P 1'
#
loop_
_entity.id
_entity.type
_entity.pdbx_description
1 polymer ?
#
loop_
_entity_poly.entity_id
_entity_poly.type
_entity_poly.pdbx_seq_one_letter_code
_entity_poly.pdbx_strand_id
1 'polypeptide(L)'
;MPDGSSGCLCRIETTHEAERMRVATRWALILLIKAVVPAAAQHRVPEPRLSCDAVSTGGAIQGVLLNDSTGLPLPRRGVHLVESTRCMAVTDSLGRFEIERVPSGQHRLGVGSLGHRRFAPVEVEMRADSVVELTLRLRPENLAADCLEIERCASLLRPAPALVADLTESERLEEAAWRTSIALAGQRSDSDWVPCVDVGSERVRQVLERRIPSLASATECGLSEAPRLERGTGAGSPTTRAALQRVA
;
A
#
# COMPACT_ATOMS: atom_id res chain seq x y z
N MET A 1 16.42 -21.28 46.32
CA MET A 1 14.97 -21.07 46.04
C MET A 1 14.53 -19.86 46.85
N PRO A 2 14.20 -18.76 46.16
CA PRO A 2 12.79 -18.42 46.05
C PRO A 2 12.38 -18.02 44.62
N ASP A 3 11.24 -18.56 44.19
CA ASP A 3 10.42 -18.06 43.08
C ASP A 3 9.39 -17.06 43.63
N GLY A 4 9.13 -16.00 42.87
CA GLY A 4 8.16 -14.96 43.22
C GLY A 4 7.70 -14.20 41.99
N SER A 5 7.05 -14.90 41.06
CA SER A 5 6.42 -14.34 39.86
C SER A 5 5.05 -13.76 40.19
N SER A 6 4.99 -12.43 40.36
CA SER A 6 3.74 -11.69 40.47
C SER A 6 3.16 -11.42 39.09
N GLY A 7 2.23 -12.26 38.65
CA GLY A 7 1.40 -12.04 37.46
C GLY A 7 0.25 -11.07 37.74
N CYS A 8 0.23 -9.93 37.06
CA CYS A 8 -0.92 -9.02 37.03
C CYS A 8 -1.98 -9.55 36.05
N LEU A 9 -3.08 -10.07 36.59
CA LEU A 9 -4.30 -10.38 35.85
C LEU A 9 -5.16 -9.12 35.73
N CYS A 10 -5.27 -8.57 34.52
CA CYS A 10 -6.28 -7.55 34.20
C CYS A 10 -7.66 -8.20 34.12
N ARG A 11 -8.50 -7.89 35.11
CA ARG A 11 -9.92 -8.24 35.16
C ARG A 11 -10.68 -7.34 34.20
N ILE A 12 -11.17 -7.91 33.10
CA ILE A 12 -12.06 -7.22 32.16
C ILE A 12 -13.48 -7.41 32.69
N GLU A 13 -14.04 -6.39 33.35
CA GLU A 13 -15.46 -6.37 33.71
C GLU A 13 -16.30 -6.19 32.44
N THR A 14 -17.07 -7.23 32.11
CA THR A 14 -18.02 -7.23 31.01
C THR A 14 -19.36 -6.71 31.54
N THR A 15 -19.66 -5.44 31.29
CA THR A 15 -21.01 -4.88 31.51
C THR A 15 -21.91 -5.28 30.34
N HIS A 16 -22.33 -6.54 30.31
CA HIS A 16 -23.18 -7.07 29.24
C HIS A 16 -24.45 -7.74 29.79
N GLU A 17 -25.19 -7.08 30.68
CA GLU A 17 -26.44 -7.65 31.21
C GLU A 17 -27.43 -6.62 31.77
N ALA A 18 -27.92 -5.68 30.94
CA ALA A 18 -28.99 -4.78 31.41
C ALA A 18 -29.95 -4.21 30.34
N GLU A 19 -30.06 -4.78 29.13
CA GLU A 19 -31.02 -4.24 28.14
C GLU A 19 -31.71 -5.31 27.26
N ARG A 20 -31.91 -6.51 27.81
CA ARG A 20 -32.82 -7.51 27.25
C ARG A 20 -34.17 -7.47 27.97
N MET A 21 -35.02 -6.50 27.63
CA MET A 21 -36.49 -6.62 27.61
C MET A 21 -37.10 -5.21 27.53
N ARG A 22 -38.10 -5.07 26.65
CA ARG A 22 -39.13 -4.01 26.57
C ARG A 22 -39.20 -3.19 25.27
N VAL A 23 -39.04 -3.77 24.07
CA VAL A 23 -39.78 -3.22 22.90
C VAL A 23 -40.15 -4.30 21.87
N ALA A 24 -40.64 -5.45 22.34
CA ALA A 24 -41.64 -6.16 21.57
C ALA A 24 -42.98 -5.51 21.93
N THR A 25 -43.87 -5.27 20.96
CA THR A 25 -45.24 -4.70 21.12
C THR A 25 -45.42 -3.17 20.96
N ARG A 26 -44.85 -2.58 19.90
CA ARG A 26 -45.48 -1.45 19.18
C ARG A 26 -45.45 -1.75 17.69
N TRP A 27 -46.40 -2.57 17.23
CA TRP A 27 -47.51 -2.07 16.41
C TRP A 27 -46.97 -1.30 15.20
N ALA A 28 -46.57 -1.99 14.13
CA ALA A 28 -47.51 -2.39 13.08
C ALA A 28 -48.34 -1.19 12.56
N LEU A 29 -47.68 -0.15 12.04
CA LEU A 29 -48.34 0.90 11.25
C LEU A 29 -47.38 1.66 10.32
N ILE A 30 -46.43 0.99 9.64
CA ILE A 30 -45.74 1.57 8.47
C ILE A 30 -45.58 0.46 7.43
N LEU A 31 -46.70 0.01 6.86
CA LEU A 31 -46.73 -1.07 5.86
C LEU A 31 -47.56 -0.72 4.61
N LEU A 32 -47.76 0.57 4.31
CA LEU A 32 -48.50 0.99 3.11
C LEU A 32 -47.93 2.27 2.46
N ILE A 33 -46.71 2.20 1.97
CA ILE A 33 -46.33 2.93 0.75
C ILE A 33 -45.57 1.94 -0.15
N LYS A 34 -46.32 1.05 -0.82
CA LYS A 34 -45.85 0.45 -2.08
C LYS A 34 -45.96 1.52 -3.15
N ALA A 35 -44.97 2.42 -3.21
CA ALA A 35 -44.79 3.25 -4.38
C ALA A 35 -44.38 2.31 -5.52
N VAL A 36 -45.29 2.10 -6.46
CA VAL A 36 -45.00 1.57 -7.79
C VAL A 36 -44.11 2.62 -8.46
N VAL A 37 -42.80 2.52 -8.26
CA VAL A 37 -41.85 3.32 -9.02
C VAL A 37 -41.72 2.63 -10.37
N PRO A 38 -42.17 3.24 -11.48
CA PRO A 38 -41.98 2.65 -12.80
C PRO A 38 -40.46 2.48 -13.03
N ALA A 39 -40.07 1.25 -13.39
CA ALA A 39 -38.68 0.84 -13.65
C ALA A 39 -38.04 1.52 -14.88
N ALA A 40 -38.61 2.61 -15.37
CA ALA A 40 -38.23 3.29 -16.60
C ALA A 40 -37.88 4.76 -16.35
N ALA A 41 -36.94 5.05 -15.45
CA ALA A 41 -36.21 6.32 -15.41
C ALA A 41 -35.05 6.28 -14.40
N GLN A 42 -34.23 5.22 -14.39
CA GLN A 42 -32.86 5.40 -13.92
C GLN A 42 -32.19 6.29 -14.96
N HIS A 43 -32.19 7.60 -14.73
CA HIS A 43 -31.33 8.53 -15.44
C HIS A 43 -29.90 8.13 -15.08
N ARG A 44 -29.33 7.18 -15.84
CA ARG A 44 -27.88 7.04 -15.91
C ARG A 44 -27.41 8.38 -16.46
N VAL A 45 -26.91 9.23 -15.58
CA VAL A 45 -26.05 10.33 -16.02
C VAL A 45 -24.97 9.65 -16.87
N PRO A 46 -24.89 9.91 -18.18
CA PRO A 46 -23.82 9.37 -18.99
C PRO A 46 -22.53 9.82 -18.31
N GLU A 47 -21.73 8.87 -17.84
CA GLU A 47 -20.42 9.22 -17.28
C GLU A 47 -19.64 9.98 -18.35
N PRO A 48 -18.92 11.06 -17.99
CA PRO A 48 -18.21 11.88 -18.96
C PRO A 48 -17.24 10.99 -19.75
N ARG A 49 -17.55 10.79 -21.04
CA ARG A 49 -16.68 10.07 -21.96
C ARG A 49 -15.49 10.95 -22.27
N LEU A 50 -14.38 10.64 -21.62
CA LEU A 50 -13.12 11.30 -21.86
C LEU A 50 -12.58 10.81 -23.21
N SER A 51 -12.25 11.76 -24.06
CA SER A 51 -11.76 11.48 -25.39
C SER A 51 -10.34 11.96 -25.57
N CYS A 52 -9.55 11.12 -26.23
CA CYS A 52 -8.16 11.37 -26.58
C CYS A 52 -7.91 12.65 -27.38
N ASP A 53 -8.70 12.87 -28.44
CA ASP A 53 -8.57 14.03 -29.32
C ASP A 53 -9.92 14.55 -29.74
N ALA A 54 -10.09 15.87 -29.81
CA ALA A 54 -11.33 16.52 -30.24
C ALA A 54 -11.59 16.41 -31.77
N VAL A 55 -10.57 16.06 -32.56
CA VAL A 55 -10.56 16.33 -34.02
C VAL A 55 -10.35 15.09 -34.90
N SER A 56 -9.87 13.95 -34.37
CA SER A 56 -9.59 12.75 -35.17
C SER A 56 -10.69 11.67 -35.05
N THR A 57 -11.01 11.03 -36.18
CA THR A 57 -11.62 9.69 -36.22
C THR A 57 -10.57 8.68 -35.78
N GLY A 58 -10.68 8.22 -34.54
CA GLY A 58 -9.83 7.20 -33.94
C GLY A 58 -10.64 5.94 -33.58
N GLY A 59 -9.95 4.87 -33.22
CA GLY A 59 -10.59 3.67 -32.66
C GLY A 59 -11.04 3.87 -31.21
N ALA A 60 -11.58 2.82 -30.60
CA ALA A 60 -11.92 2.78 -29.19
C ALA A 60 -11.25 1.59 -28.48
N ILE A 61 -10.84 1.79 -27.23
CA ILE A 61 -10.40 0.70 -26.35
C ILE A 61 -11.49 0.52 -25.30
N GLN A 62 -12.07 -0.68 -25.25
CA GLN A 62 -13.06 -1.06 -24.26
C GLN A 62 -12.53 -2.21 -23.43
N GLY A 63 -13.01 -2.34 -22.20
CA GLY A 63 -12.61 -3.48 -21.40
C GLY A 63 -13.19 -3.54 -20.01
N VAL A 64 -12.71 -4.52 -19.26
CA VAL A 64 -13.03 -4.71 -17.85
C VAL A 64 -11.75 -4.86 -17.04
N LEU A 65 -11.72 -4.21 -15.87
CA LEU A 65 -10.64 -4.28 -14.90
C LEU A 65 -11.09 -5.13 -13.71
N LEU A 66 -10.35 -6.19 -13.44
CA LEU A 66 -10.65 -7.15 -12.39
C LEU A 66 -9.52 -7.22 -11.35
N ASN A 67 -9.87 -7.51 -10.11
CA ASN A 67 -8.92 -7.93 -9.10
C ASN A 67 -8.52 -9.39 -9.39
N ASP A 68 -7.24 -9.66 -9.53
CA ASP A 68 -6.77 -10.97 -9.98
C ASP A 68 -7.06 -12.09 -8.98
N SER A 69 -6.95 -11.79 -7.68
CA SER A 69 -7.13 -12.78 -6.61
C SER A 69 -8.59 -13.12 -6.33
N THR A 70 -9.49 -12.15 -6.47
CA THR A 70 -10.93 -12.33 -6.15
C THR A 70 -11.80 -12.50 -7.38
N GLY A 71 -11.30 -12.12 -8.58
CA GLY A 71 -12.09 -12.05 -9.81
C GLY A 71 -13.12 -10.93 -9.83
N LEU A 72 -13.21 -10.12 -8.77
CA LEU A 72 -14.22 -9.06 -8.64
C LEU A 72 -13.85 -7.84 -9.48
N PRO A 73 -14.84 -7.10 -10.00
CA PRO A 73 -14.60 -5.86 -10.74
C PRO A 73 -13.98 -4.78 -9.85
N LEU A 74 -13.09 -3.98 -10.45
CA LEU A 74 -12.42 -2.87 -9.78
C LEU A 74 -12.99 -1.53 -10.25
N PRO A 75 -13.90 -0.89 -9.47
CA PRO A 75 -14.46 0.40 -9.83
C PRO A 75 -13.53 1.56 -9.48
N ARG A 76 -13.76 2.71 -10.13
CA ARG A 76 -13.09 3.99 -9.89
C ARG A 76 -11.56 3.92 -10.06
N ARG A 77 -11.10 3.22 -11.08
CA ARG A 77 -9.68 3.09 -11.43
C ARG A 77 -9.39 3.78 -12.74
N GLY A 78 -8.33 4.60 -12.74
CA GLY A 78 -7.85 5.27 -13.95
C GLY A 78 -7.12 4.28 -14.86
N VAL A 79 -7.60 4.14 -16.10
CA VAL A 79 -6.95 3.46 -17.21
C VAL A 79 -6.54 4.53 -18.22
N HIS A 80 -5.31 4.51 -18.72
CA HIS A 80 -4.80 5.61 -19.55
C HIS A 80 -3.78 5.13 -20.57
N LEU A 81 -3.57 5.90 -21.64
CA LEU A 81 -2.42 5.70 -22.50
C LEU A 81 -1.18 6.30 -21.85
N VAL A 82 -0.09 5.54 -21.80
CA VAL A 82 1.17 5.97 -21.18
C VAL A 82 1.75 7.19 -21.91
N GLU A 83 1.55 7.26 -23.21
CA GLU A 83 2.02 8.34 -24.08
C GLU A 83 1.18 9.62 -23.96
N SER A 84 -0.04 9.55 -23.41
CA SER A 84 -0.97 10.68 -23.35
C SER A 84 -1.84 10.67 -22.11
N THR A 85 -1.63 11.66 -21.24
CA THR A 85 -2.46 11.87 -20.05
C THR A 85 -3.88 12.35 -20.37
N ARG A 86 -4.16 12.77 -21.61
CA ARG A 86 -5.52 13.16 -22.03
C ARG A 86 -6.38 11.96 -22.43
N CYS A 87 -5.74 10.86 -22.82
CA CYS A 87 -6.38 9.60 -23.15
C CYS A 87 -6.54 8.75 -21.90
N MET A 88 -7.62 8.96 -21.15
CA MET A 88 -7.91 8.17 -19.96
C MET A 88 -9.40 7.87 -19.80
N ALA A 89 -9.70 6.82 -19.06
CA ALA A 89 -11.03 6.47 -18.60
C ALA A 89 -10.98 6.08 -17.12
N VAL A 90 -12.11 6.19 -16.44
CA VAL A 90 -12.27 5.68 -15.08
C VAL A 90 -13.23 4.49 -15.13
N THR A 91 -12.87 3.41 -14.46
CA THR A 91 -13.72 2.21 -14.46
C THR A 91 -15.02 2.43 -13.69
N ASP A 92 -16.12 1.91 -14.23
CA ASP A 92 -17.45 1.99 -13.62
C ASP A 92 -17.63 0.98 -12.46
N SER A 93 -18.84 0.91 -11.89
CA SER A 93 -19.20 -0.03 -10.81
C SER A 93 -19.01 -1.53 -11.18
N LEU A 94 -19.00 -1.86 -12.47
CA LEU A 94 -18.78 -3.20 -13.01
C LEU A 94 -17.34 -3.38 -13.50
N GLY A 95 -16.45 -2.43 -13.20
CA GLY A 95 -15.05 -2.44 -13.61
C GLY A 95 -14.84 -2.12 -15.08
N ARG A 96 -15.87 -1.71 -15.81
CA ARG A 96 -15.80 -1.46 -17.25
C ARG A 96 -15.17 -0.11 -17.53
N PHE A 97 -14.43 0.00 -18.62
CA PHE A 97 -13.87 1.27 -19.09
C PHE A 97 -13.96 1.37 -20.60
N GLU A 98 -13.96 2.60 -21.10
CA GLU A 98 -13.94 2.92 -22.53
C GLU A 98 -13.11 4.19 -22.76
N ILE A 99 -12.11 4.10 -23.63
CA ILE A 99 -11.32 5.24 -24.13
C ILE A 99 -11.66 5.41 -25.61
N GLU A 100 -12.34 6.51 -25.95
CA GLU A 100 -12.77 6.78 -27.32
C GLU A 100 -11.75 7.65 -28.08
N ARG A 101 -11.82 7.56 -29.42
CA ARG A 101 -11.04 8.36 -30.38
C ARG A 101 -9.53 8.22 -30.19
N VAL A 102 -9.09 7.00 -29.90
CA VAL A 102 -7.66 6.66 -29.81
C VAL A 102 -7.05 6.69 -31.22
N PRO A 103 -5.99 7.48 -31.47
CA PRO A 103 -5.34 7.54 -32.78
C PRO A 103 -4.87 6.15 -33.23
N SER A 104 -4.85 5.90 -34.54
CA SER A 104 -4.25 4.67 -35.07
C SER A 104 -2.75 4.61 -34.78
N GLY A 105 -2.24 3.41 -34.54
CA GLY A 105 -0.82 3.18 -34.22
C GLY A 105 -0.63 2.28 -33.01
N GLN A 106 0.61 2.11 -32.59
CA GLN A 106 0.95 1.37 -31.38
C GLN A 106 0.87 2.30 -30.17
N HIS A 107 0.20 1.84 -29.12
CA HIS A 107 0.05 2.54 -27.85
C HIS A 107 0.29 1.61 -26.68
N ARG A 108 0.62 2.17 -25.53
CA ARG A 108 0.70 1.40 -24.28
C ARG A 108 -0.39 1.82 -23.32
N LEU A 109 -1.15 0.85 -22.86
CA LEU A 109 -2.21 1.04 -21.89
C LEU A 109 -1.68 0.80 -20.47
N GLY A 110 -1.74 1.83 -19.63
CA GLY A 110 -1.42 1.81 -18.22
C GLY A 110 -2.67 1.84 -17.33
N VAL A 111 -2.50 1.40 -16.09
CA VAL A 111 -3.54 1.47 -15.04
C VAL A 111 -2.94 2.07 -13.78
N GLY A 112 -3.69 2.91 -13.08
CA GLY A 112 -3.26 3.48 -11.80
C GLY A 112 -3.02 2.40 -10.74
N SER A 113 -1.90 2.50 -10.03
CA SER A 113 -1.41 1.48 -9.09
C SER A 113 -2.02 1.53 -7.68
N LEU A 114 -2.91 2.47 -7.37
CA LEU A 114 -3.38 2.68 -5.99
C LEU A 114 -3.99 1.39 -5.36
N GLY A 115 -3.32 0.85 -4.34
CA GLY A 115 -3.73 -0.37 -3.63
C GLY A 115 -3.50 -1.67 -4.41
N HIS A 116 -2.72 -1.63 -5.50
CA HIS A 116 -2.38 -2.77 -6.34
C HIS A 116 -0.88 -2.74 -6.68
N ARG A 117 -0.34 -3.88 -7.14
CA ARG A 117 1.05 -3.94 -7.62
C ARG A 117 1.23 -3.03 -8.84
N ARG A 118 2.49 -2.67 -9.12
CA ARG A 118 2.84 -1.97 -10.38
C ARG A 118 2.34 -2.78 -11.57
N PHE A 119 1.53 -2.14 -12.40
CA PHE A 119 0.98 -2.73 -13.61
C PHE A 119 1.94 -2.47 -14.78
N ALA A 120 2.44 -3.53 -15.40
CA ALA A 120 3.21 -3.42 -16.62
C ALA A 120 2.28 -2.97 -17.76
N PRO A 121 2.61 -1.89 -18.50
CA PRO A 121 1.76 -1.45 -19.60
C PRO A 121 1.54 -2.53 -20.64
N VAL A 122 0.33 -2.57 -21.21
CA VAL A 122 -0.05 -3.51 -22.26
C VAL A 122 0.05 -2.80 -23.62
N GLU A 123 0.77 -3.40 -24.56
CA GLU A 123 0.84 -2.91 -25.94
C GLU A 123 -0.49 -3.14 -26.66
N VAL A 124 -0.97 -2.13 -27.37
CA VAL A 124 -2.23 -2.16 -28.12
C VAL A 124 -2.01 -1.52 -29.49
N GLU A 125 -2.29 -2.27 -30.55
CA GLU A 125 -2.31 -1.75 -31.92
C GLU A 125 -3.72 -1.25 -32.26
N MET A 126 -3.85 0.05 -32.48
CA MET A 126 -5.11 0.69 -32.85
C MET A 126 -5.20 0.91 -34.35
N ARG A 127 -6.33 0.51 -34.94
CA ARG A 127 -6.72 0.89 -36.30
C ARG A 127 -7.84 1.93 -36.26
N ALA A 128 -7.93 2.77 -37.29
CA ALA A 128 -9.05 3.69 -37.45
C ALA A 128 -10.39 2.93 -37.39
N ASP A 129 -11.35 3.49 -36.67
CA ASP A 129 -12.71 2.96 -36.50
C ASP A 129 -12.79 1.52 -35.97
N SER A 130 -11.71 1.03 -35.35
CA SER A 130 -11.68 -0.29 -34.69
C SER A 130 -11.99 -0.19 -33.20
N VAL A 131 -12.58 -1.25 -32.65
CA VAL A 131 -12.72 -1.43 -31.20
C VAL A 131 -11.80 -2.56 -30.76
N VAL A 132 -10.95 -2.28 -29.77
CA VAL A 132 -10.13 -3.29 -29.09
C VAL A 132 -10.74 -3.59 -27.73
N GLU A 133 -11.07 -4.86 -27.49
CA GLU A 133 -11.60 -5.32 -26.20
C GLU A 133 -10.51 -5.97 -25.35
N LEU A 134 -10.39 -5.56 -24.08
CA LEU A 134 -9.37 -6.05 -23.16
C LEU A 134 -9.98 -6.50 -21.83
N THR A 135 -9.40 -7.54 -21.24
CA THR A 135 -9.60 -7.88 -19.82
C THR A 135 -8.29 -7.68 -19.09
N LEU A 136 -8.25 -6.69 -18.20
CA LEU A 136 -7.08 -6.35 -17.40
C LEU A 136 -7.25 -6.90 -15.98
N ARG A 137 -6.17 -7.42 -15.42
CA ARG A 137 -6.16 -8.02 -14.07
C ARG A 137 -5.09 -7.35 -13.21
N LEU A 138 -5.51 -6.73 -12.10
CA LEU A 138 -4.59 -6.14 -11.14
C LEU A 138 -4.34 -7.09 -9.97
N ARG A 139 -3.06 -7.31 -9.67
CA ARG A 139 -2.64 -8.05 -8.49
C ARG A 139 -2.73 -7.12 -7.26
N PRO A 140 -3.23 -7.60 -6.11
CA PRO A 140 -3.23 -6.83 -4.86
C PRO A 140 -1.83 -6.37 -4.47
N GLU A 141 -1.72 -5.20 -3.83
CA GLU A 141 -0.43 -4.65 -3.39
C GLU A 141 0.38 -5.67 -2.58
N ASN A 142 1.64 -5.84 -2.97
CA ASN A 142 2.59 -6.68 -2.26
C ASN A 142 4.00 -6.12 -2.46
N LEU A 143 4.40 -5.24 -1.55
CA LEU A 143 5.69 -4.53 -1.62
C LEU A 143 6.89 -5.48 -1.62
N ALA A 144 6.79 -6.63 -0.93
CA ALA A 144 7.85 -7.64 -0.94
C ALA A 144 7.97 -8.32 -2.30
N ALA A 145 6.86 -8.71 -2.92
CA ALA A 145 6.87 -9.26 -4.27
C ALA A 145 7.34 -8.22 -5.31
N ASP A 146 6.93 -6.95 -5.16
CA ASP A 146 7.39 -5.86 -6.04
C ASP A 146 8.90 -5.61 -5.88
N CYS A 147 9.41 -5.68 -4.65
CA CYS A 147 10.85 -5.58 -4.39
C CYS A 147 11.63 -6.73 -5.03
N LEU A 148 11.10 -7.96 -4.99
CA LEU A 148 11.75 -9.13 -5.59
C LEU A 148 11.86 -9.07 -7.13
N GLU A 149 11.04 -8.25 -7.80
CA GLU A 149 11.13 -8.01 -9.25
C GLU A 149 12.25 -7.02 -9.62
N ILE A 150 12.85 -6.33 -8.65
CA ILE A 150 13.92 -5.35 -8.86
C ILE A 150 15.22 -5.86 -8.26
N GLU A 151 16.24 -6.13 -9.07
CA GLU A 151 17.46 -6.84 -8.64
C GLU A 151 18.16 -6.19 -7.44
N ARG A 152 18.29 -4.85 -7.41
CA ARG A 152 18.89 -4.12 -6.27
C ARG A 152 18.15 -4.36 -4.95
N CYS A 153 16.84 -4.58 -5.00
CA CYS A 153 16.03 -4.82 -3.81
C CYS A 153 15.88 -6.30 -3.50
N ALA A 154 15.76 -7.13 -4.54
CA ALA A 154 15.74 -8.57 -4.44
C ALA A 154 17.01 -9.11 -3.76
N SER A 155 18.19 -8.54 -4.06
CA SER A 155 19.44 -8.91 -3.40
C SER A 155 19.42 -8.68 -1.88
N LEU A 156 18.68 -7.66 -1.42
CA LEU A 156 18.43 -7.42 -0.01
C LEU A 156 17.44 -8.44 0.54
N LEU A 157 16.34 -8.77 -0.16
CA LEU A 157 15.33 -9.70 0.38
C LEU A 157 15.74 -11.17 0.36
N ARG A 158 16.63 -11.59 -0.54
CA ARG A 158 17.03 -13.00 -0.67
C ARG A 158 17.79 -13.51 0.58
N PRO A 159 17.53 -14.75 1.01
CA PRO A 159 18.29 -15.38 2.09
C PRO A 159 19.79 -15.43 1.76
N ALA A 160 20.66 -15.19 2.74
CA ALA A 160 22.10 -15.46 2.63
C ALA A 160 22.53 -16.31 3.83
N PRO A 161 22.31 -17.63 3.77
CA PRO A 161 22.51 -18.52 4.93
C PRO A 161 23.93 -18.45 5.47
N ALA A 162 24.94 -18.26 4.62
CA ALA A 162 26.33 -18.11 5.04
C ALA A 162 26.58 -16.86 5.91
N LEU A 163 25.87 -15.75 5.67
CA LEU A 163 26.04 -14.51 6.44
C LEU A 163 25.38 -14.58 7.81
N VAL A 164 24.38 -15.44 7.99
CA VAL A 164 23.57 -15.55 9.20
C VAL A 164 23.78 -16.87 9.96
N ALA A 165 24.74 -17.69 9.52
CA ALA A 165 24.97 -19.03 10.07
C ALA A 165 25.28 -19.00 11.58
N ASP A 166 26.04 -18.00 12.01
CA ASP A 166 26.47 -17.88 13.41
C ASP A 166 25.43 -17.19 14.31
N LEU A 167 24.40 -16.55 13.73
CA LEU A 167 23.38 -15.85 14.50
C LEU A 167 22.46 -16.83 15.24
N THR A 168 22.02 -16.46 16.44
CA THR A 168 20.93 -17.15 17.14
C THR A 168 19.62 -17.00 16.36
N GLU A 169 18.59 -17.79 16.70
CA GLU A 169 17.29 -17.68 16.03
C GLU A 169 16.66 -16.28 16.19
N SER A 170 16.74 -15.70 17.38
CA SER A 170 16.25 -14.33 17.64
C SER A 170 17.00 -13.30 16.80
N GLU A 171 18.32 -13.41 16.68
CA GLU A 171 19.14 -12.52 15.85
C GLU A 171 18.86 -12.69 14.36
N ARG A 172 18.59 -13.92 13.89
CA ARG A 172 18.17 -14.16 12.50
C ARG A 172 16.82 -13.51 12.19
N LEU A 173 15.88 -13.55 13.13
CA LEU A 173 14.61 -12.88 12.99
C LEU A 173 14.78 -11.34 12.97
N GLU A 174 15.61 -10.80 13.86
CA GLU A 174 15.95 -9.38 13.90
C GLU A 174 16.64 -8.91 12.60
N GLU A 175 17.63 -9.66 12.10
CA GLU A 175 18.29 -9.40 10.80
C GLU A 175 17.27 -9.37 9.67
N ALA A 176 16.40 -10.38 9.59
CA ALA A 176 15.41 -10.49 8.54
C ALA A 176 14.41 -9.33 8.59
N ALA A 177 13.99 -8.92 9.80
CA ALA A 177 13.10 -7.79 10.00
C ALA A 177 13.73 -6.47 9.55
N TRP A 178 14.97 -6.17 9.95
CA TRP A 178 15.68 -4.96 9.54
C TRP A 178 15.92 -4.93 8.04
N ARG A 179 16.46 -6.01 7.48
CA ARG A 179 16.73 -6.13 6.05
C ARG A 179 15.48 -5.96 5.20
N THR A 180 14.37 -6.57 5.62
CA THR A 180 13.07 -6.39 4.94
C THR A 180 12.59 -4.95 5.04
N SER A 181 12.65 -4.34 6.24
CA SER A 181 12.21 -2.96 6.44
C SER A 181 13.01 -1.98 5.59
N ILE A 182 14.34 -2.12 5.54
CA ILE A 182 15.21 -1.28 4.71
C ILE A 182 14.91 -1.48 3.23
N ALA A 183 14.77 -2.72 2.77
CA ALA A 183 14.47 -3.01 1.37
C ALA A 183 13.13 -2.40 0.92
N LEU A 184 12.08 -2.54 1.72
CA LEU A 184 10.75 -2.01 1.39
C LEU A 184 10.68 -0.49 1.50
N ALA A 185 11.43 0.12 2.42
CA ALA A 185 11.45 1.57 2.54
C ALA A 185 12.26 2.22 1.41
N GLY A 186 13.39 1.60 1.01
CA GLY A 186 14.19 2.05 -0.13
C GLY A 186 13.43 1.98 -1.47
N GLN A 187 12.46 1.07 -1.63
CA GLN A 187 11.61 0.99 -2.83
C GLN A 187 10.78 2.25 -3.11
N ARG A 188 10.54 3.09 -2.09
CA ARG A 188 9.75 4.31 -2.22
C ARG A 188 10.60 5.53 -2.60
N SER A 189 11.93 5.39 -2.60
CA SER A 189 12.86 6.49 -2.79
C SER A 189 13.58 6.35 -4.13
N ASP A 190 13.44 7.35 -5.00
CA ASP A 190 14.23 7.47 -6.24
C ASP A 190 15.62 8.08 -5.99
N SER A 191 15.93 8.52 -4.75
CA SER A 191 17.20 9.12 -4.37
C SER A 191 18.10 8.18 -3.55
N ASP A 192 19.39 8.53 -3.51
CA ASP A 192 20.39 7.91 -2.63
C ASP A 192 20.03 8.18 -1.17
N TRP A 193 19.33 7.22 -0.58
CA TRP A 193 18.97 7.22 0.83
C TRP A 193 20.04 6.52 1.66
N VAL A 194 20.20 6.93 2.91
CA VAL A 194 21.06 6.26 3.90
C VAL A 194 20.14 5.69 4.97
N PRO A 195 19.98 4.36 5.08
CA PRO A 195 19.15 3.79 6.13
C PRO A 195 19.83 3.98 7.48
N CYS A 196 19.16 4.70 8.37
CA CYS A 196 19.55 4.89 9.76
C CYS A 196 18.87 3.82 10.61
N VAL A 197 19.64 2.99 11.31
CA VAL A 197 19.09 1.90 12.12
C VAL A 197 19.62 1.91 13.55
N ASP A 198 18.74 1.57 14.48
CA ASP A 198 19.08 1.29 15.88
C ASP A 198 18.90 -0.21 16.13
N VAL A 199 19.95 -0.97 15.84
CA VAL A 199 19.95 -2.44 15.93
C VAL A 199 20.46 -2.83 17.31
N GLY A 200 19.69 -3.66 18.04
CA GLY A 200 20.03 -4.01 19.41
C GLY A 200 21.21 -4.99 19.52
N SER A 201 21.39 -5.85 18.51
CA SER A 201 22.52 -6.78 18.44
C SER A 201 23.64 -6.26 17.52
N GLU A 202 24.83 -6.11 18.10
CA GLU A 202 26.07 -5.80 17.38
C GLU A 202 26.37 -6.83 16.28
N ARG A 203 26.06 -8.11 16.50
CA ARG A 203 26.26 -9.18 15.51
C ARG A 203 25.32 -9.01 14.31
N VAL A 204 24.07 -8.61 14.57
CA VAL A 204 23.10 -8.30 13.52
C VAL A 204 23.53 -7.06 12.74
N ARG A 205 24.01 -6.01 13.42
CA ARG A 205 24.55 -4.80 12.78
C ARG A 205 25.66 -5.13 11.79
N GLN A 206 26.66 -5.90 12.21
CA GLN A 206 27.77 -6.30 11.34
C GLN A 206 27.32 -7.11 10.11
N VAL A 207 26.28 -7.95 10.25
CA VAL A 207 25.70 -8.67 9.11
C VAL A 207 25.01 -7.72 8.14
N LEU A 208 24.24 -6.76 8.66
CA LEU A 208 23.53 -5.78 7.85
C LEU A 208 24.51 -4.86 7.10
N GLU A 209 25.59 -4.40 7.73
CA GLU A 209 26.62 -3.57 7.09
C GLU A 209 27.32 -4.28 5.92
N ARG A 210 27.59 -5.58 6.07
CA ARG A 210 28.14 -6.39 4.96
C ARG A 210 27.19 -6.51 3.77
N ARG A 211 25.88 -6.45 4.00
CA ARG A 211 24.86 -6.53 2.95
C ARG A 211 24.50 -5.15 2.38
N ILE A 212 24.56 -4.11 3.21
CA ILE A 212 24.07 -2.77 2.93
C ILE A 212 25.21 -1.81 3.26
N PRO A 213 26.15 -1.59 2.31
CA PRO A 213 27.33 -0.78 2.58
C PRO A 213 27.03 0.68 2.95
N SER A 214 25.84 1.18 2.61
CA SER A 214 25.38 2.52 2.95
C SER A 214 24.62 2.61 4.28
N LEU A 215 24.56 1.52 5.06
CA LEU A 215 23.89 1.53 6.36
C LEU A 215 24.64 2.44 7.33
N ALA A 216 23.90 3.31 8.02
CA ALA A 216 24.43 4.13 9.10
C ALA A 216 23.73 3.78 10.42
N SER A 217 24.47 3.87 11.51
CA SER A 217 23.91 3.79 12.86
C SER A 217 23.02 5.01 13.15
N ALA A 218 22.09 4.85 14.10
CA ALA A 218 21.25 5.94 14.58
C ALA A 218 22.07 7.17 15.02
N THR A 219 23.20 6.95 15.70
CA THR A 219 24.08 8.02 16.18
C THR A 219 24.79 8.75 15.04
N GLU A 220 25.26 8.05 14.01
CA GLU A 220 25.82 8.66 12.79
C GLU A 220 24.79 9.53 12.06
N CYS A 221 23.51 9.15 12.15
CA CYS A 221 22.41 9.93 11.62
C CYS A 221 21.95 11.08 12.52
N GLY A 222 22.62 11.33 13.65
CA GLY A 222 22.20 12.35 14.62
C GLY A 222 20.87 12.05 15.30
N LEU A 223 20.36 10.82 15.19
CA LEU A 223 19.26 10.31 15.99
C LEU A 223 19.87 9.94 17.35
N SER A 224 20.11 10.93 18.20
CA SER A 224 20.46 10.63 19.58
C SER A 224 19.31 9.85 20.20
N GLU A 225 19.62 8.93 21.12
CA GLU A 225 18.63 8.44 22.05
C GLU A 225 18.07 9.67 22.79
N ALA A 226 16.94 10.20 22.33
CA ALA A 226 16.10 11.00 23.21
C ALA A 226 15.93 10.11 24.45
N PRO A 227 16.28 10.60 25.65
CA PRO A 227 16.35 9.75 26.83
C PRO A 227 15.05 8.97 26.87
N ARG A 228 15.16 7.65 26.70
CA ARG A 228 14.03 6.71 26.79
C ARG A 228 13.33 7.17 28.05
N LEU A 229 12.14 7.77 27.93
CA LEU A 229 11.43 8.35 29.07
C LEU A 229 11.33 7.23 30.08
N GLU A 230 12.25 7.23 31.05
CA GLU A 230 12.24 6.26 32.12
C GLU A 230 10.88 6.45 32.73
N ARG A 231 10.09 5.38 32.68
CA ARG A 231 8.73 5.36 33.20
C ARG A 231 8.85 5.81 34.65
N GLY A 232 8.46 7.07 34.88
CA GLY A 232 9.00 7.86 35.98
C GLY A 232 8.76 7.22 37.34
N THR A 233 9.84 6.97 38.07
CA THR A 233 9.82 7.11 39.52
C THR A 233 10.38 8.49 39.86
N GLY A 234 9.46 9.44 40.08
CA GLY A 234 9.60 10.50 41.07
C GLY A 234 10.80 11.46 41.02
N ALA A 235 10.46 12.72 40.76
CA ALA A 235 11.01 13.93 41.38
C ALA A 235 12.32 14.53 40.84
N GLY A 236 12.21 15.79 40.39
CA GLY A 236 13.28 16.80 40.51
C GLY A 236 13.94 17.23 39.20
N SER A 237 13.34 18.20 38.49
CA SER A 237 14.06 19.06 37.53
C SER A 237 14.72 20.21 38.30
N PRO A 238 15.91 20.71 37.92
CA PRO A 238 15.93 21.82 36.97
C PRO A 238 17.13 21.87 35.99
N THR A 239 16.94 22.72 34.97
CA THR A 239 17.93 23.37 34.07
C THR A 239 18.55 22.56 32.91
N THR A 240 18.00 22.78 31.71
CA THR A 240 18.70 22.54 30.44
C THR A 240 19.02 23.89 29.81
N ARG A 241 20.31 24.22 29.72
CA ARG A 241 20.83 25.34 28.93
C ARG A 241 22.00 24.83 28.09
N ALA A 242 21.91 25.14 26.80
CA ALA A 242 22.98 25.15 25.80
C ALA A 242 23.57 23.82 25.31
N ALA A 243 23.29 23.50 24.04
CA ALA A 243 24.33 23.17 23.06
C ALA A 243 23.73 23.25 21.64
N LEU A 244 23.74 24.45 21.06
CA LEU A 244 23.63 24.68 19.63
C LEU A 244 24.91 25.45 19.26
N GLN A 245 25.93 24.77 18.74
CA GLN A 245 26.95 25.40 17.90
C GLN A 245 27.91 24.38 17.25
N ARG A 246 28.01 24.55 15.93
CA ARG A 246 29.13 24.24 15.02
C ARG A 246 29.31 22.79 14.59
N VAL A 247 29.04 22.54 13.31
CA VAL A 247 30.08 22.14 12.35
C VAL A 247 29.83 22.86 11.02
N ALA A 248 30.89 23.42 10.46
CA ALA A 248 30.98 24.08 9.17
C ALA A 248 31.31 23.07 8.07
#